data_AF-A0A955QTM0-F1
#
_entry.id   AF-A0A955QTM0-F1
#
_cell.length_a   1.000
_cell.length_b   1.000
_cell.length_c   1.000
_cell.angle_alpha   90.00
_cell.angle_beta   90.00
_cell.angle_gamma   90.00
#
_symmetry.space_group_name_H-M   'P 1'
#
loop_
_entity.id
_entity.type
_entity.pdbx_description
1 polymer ?
#
loop_
_entity_poly.entity_id
_entity_poly.type
_entity_poly.pdbx_seq_one_letter_code
_entity_poly.pdbx_strand_id
1 'polypeptide(L)'
;MSRLSIELTEEQHQRLKAMAALQGKSIKDYVLERSLPDLPDRHSMTDEEVLYQLEQFLKPRIEAAERGERASRTPQQILADVQQDLD
;
A
#
# COMPACT_ATOMS: atom_id res chain seq x y z
N MET A 1 17.66 7.01 -2.98
CA MET A 1 16.81 7.18 -1.77
C MET A 1 15.69 8.13 -2.11
N SER A 2 14.43 7.69 -2.02
CA SER A 2 13.25 8.54 -2.20
C SER A 2 13.06 9.43 -0.96
N ARG A 3 12.78 10.72 -1.17
CA ARG A 3 12.51 11.68 -0.10
C ARG A 3 11.06 12.14 -0.22
N LEU A 4 10.26 11.92 0.82
CA LEU A 4 8.90 12.43 0.94
C LEU A 4 8.92 13.74 1.75
N SER A 5 8.23 14.76 1.25
CA SER A 5 8.03 16.03 1.96
C SER A 5 6.55 16.17 2.26
N ILE A 6 6.20 16.46 3.51
CA ILE A 6 4.82 16.65 3.97
C ILE A 6 4.73 17.99 4.70
N GLU A 7 3.63 18.71 4.52
CA GLU A 7 3.35 19.93 5.27
C GLU A 7 2.54 19.60 6.51
N LEU A 8 2.98 20.13 7.66
CA LEU A 8 2.35 19.94 8.96
C LEU A 8 2.28 21.30 9.65
N THR A 9 1.17 21.55 10.34
CA THR A 9 1.12 22.64 11.32
C THR A 9 2.04 22.33 12.52
N GLU A 10 2.48 23.37 13.23
CA GLU A 10 3.33 23.21 14.43
C GLU A 10 2.68 22.27 15.47
N GLU A 11 1.37 22.41 15.68
CA GLU A 11 0.63 21.55 16.62
C GLU A 11 0.61 20.08 16.17
N GLN A 12 0.39 19.83 14.88
CA GLN A 12 0.43 18.46 14.32
C GLN A 12 1.83 17.85 14.44
N HIS A 13 2.88 18.61 14.14
CA HIS A 13 4.25 18.16 14.30
C HIS A 13 4.57 17.82 15.76
N GLN A 14 4.11 18.63 16.72
CA GLN A 14 4.34 18.39 18.14
C GLN A 14 3.62 17.14 18.65
N ARG A 15 2.35 16.93 18.24
CA ARG A 15 1.61 15.69 18.52
C ARG A 15 2.31 14.47 17.93
N LEU A 16 2.71 14.55 16.66
CA LEU A 16 3.41 13.48 15.95
C LEU A 16 4.74 13.11 16.65
N LYS A 17 5.51 14.12 17.05
CA LYS A 17 6.76 13.93 17.80
C LYS A 17 6.53 13.25 19.14
N ALA A 18 5.50 13.64 19.88
CA ALA A 18 5.16 12.99 21.14
C ALA A 18 4.78 11.52 20.94
N MET A 19 3.96 11.22 19.94
CA MET A 19 3.55 9.85 19.63
C MET A 19 4.73 8.96 19.22
N ALA A 20 5.63 9.47 18.37
CA ALA A 20 6.84 8.75 17.98
C ALA A 20 7.76 8.47 19.20
N ALA A 21 7.95 9.48 20.07
CA ALA A 21 8.76 9.34 21.27
C ALA A 21 8.17 8.33 22.28
N LEU A 22 6.84 8.29 22.44
CA LEU A 22 6.16 7.31 23.28
C LEU A 22 6.39 5.86 22.81
N GLN A 23 6.60 5.66 21.51
CA GLN A 23 6.92 4.36 20.94
C GLN A 23 8.44 4.07 20.87
N GLY A 24 9.28 5.02 21.30
CA GLY A 24 10.74 4.91 21.20
C GLY A 24 11.26 4.95 19.76
N LYS A 25 10.48 5.47 18.81
CA LYS A 25 10.81 5.51 17.38
C LYS A 25 11.17 6.92 16.93
N SER A 26 11.95 7.03 15.86
CA SER A 26 12.14 8.32 15.20
C SER A 26 10.84 8.76 14.53
N ILE A 27 10.63 10.07 14.35
CA ILE A 27 9.45 10.59 13.63
C ILE A 27 9.35 9.98 12.23
N LYS A 28 10.50 9.80 11.56
CA LYS A 28 10.58 9.19 10.24
C LYS A 28 9.99 7.77 10.26
N ASP A 29 10.49 6.92 11.16
CA ASP A 29 10.09 5.51 11.20
C ASP A 29 8.63 5.37 11.63
N TYR A 30 8.21 6.18 12.61
CA TYR A 30 6.82 6.23 13.06
C TYR A 30 5.84 6.61 11.95
N VAL A 31 6.19 7.61 11.12
CA VAL A 31 5.35 8.04 10.00
C VAL A 31 5.33 6.99 8.89
N LEU A 32 6.48 6.40 8.56
CA LEU A 32 6.56 5.40 7.49
C LEU A 32 5.75 4.14 7.81
N GLU A 33 5.85 3.62 9.03
CA GLU A 33 5.08 2.46 9.49
C GLU A 33 3.57 2.72 9.53
N ARG A 34 3.14 3.95 9.79
CA ARG A 34 1.71 4.29 9.96
C ARG A 34 1.03 4.77 8.68
N SER A 35 1.79 5.38 7.77
CA SER A 35 1.27 6.01 6.54
C SER A 35 1.30 5.07 5.34
N LEU A 36 2.14 4.04 5.38
CA LEU A 36 2.12 2.97 4.40
C LEU A 36 1.16 1.89 4.92
N PRO A 37 0.31 1.28 4.08
CA PRO A 37 -0.44 0.10 4.48
C PRO A 37 0.53 -0.98 4.99
N ASP A 38 0.06 -1.92 5.82
CA ASP A 38 0.75 -3.17 6.22
C ASP A 38 1.10 -3.99 4.96
N LEU A 39 2.00 -3.45 4.16
CA LEU A 39 2.75 -4.19 3.18
C LEU A 39 3.81 -4.88 4.02
N PRO A 40 3.83 -6.22 4.05
CA PRO A 40 4.91 -6.92 4.71
C PRO A 40 6.21 -6.30 4.21
N ASP A 41 7.04 -5.92 5.17
CA ASP A 41 8.22 -5.10 4.94
C ASP A 41 8.98 -5.72 3.77
N ARG A 42 8.97 -5.05 2.59
CA ARG A 42 9.53 -5.61 1.35
C ARG A 42 11.02 -5.89 1.48
N HIS A 43 11.64 -5.38 2.54
CA HIS A 43 13.04 -5.60 2.94
C HIS A 43 13.23 -6.76 3.93
N SER A 44 12.17 -7.25 4.57
CA SER A 44 12.21 -8.38 5.50
C SER A 44 11.75 -9.70 4.88
N MET A 45 11.23 -9.66 3.65
CA MET A 45 10.89 -10.87 2.87
C MET A 45 12.07 -11.29 2.01
N THR A 46 12.37 -12.58 2.02
CA THR A 46 13.24 -13.20 1.03
C THR A 46 12.59 -13.12 -0.35
N ASP A 47 13.41 -13.12 -1.42
CA ASP A 47 12.88 -13.14 -2.80
C ASP A 47 11.94 -14.33 -3.04
N GLU A 48 12.19 -15.46 -2.37
CA GLU A 48 11.35 -16.67 -2.40
C GLU A 48 9.95 -16.43 -1.82
N GLU A 49 9.86 -15.73 -0.68
CA GLU A 49 8.59 -15.40 -0.04
C GLU A 49 7.78 -14.40 -0.87
N VAL A 50 8.45 -13.43 -1.50
CA VAL A 50 7.81 -12.48 -2.42
C VAL A 50 7.27 -13.20 -3.66
N LEU A 51 8.04 -14.12 -4.24
CA LEU A 51 7.62 -14.91 -5.38
C LEU A 51 6.44 -15.82 -5.04
N TYR A 52 6.48 -16.49 -3.88
CA TYR A 52 5.39 -17.31 -3.39
C TYR A 52 4.09 -16.51 -3.21
N GLN A 53 4.16 -15.32 -2.62
CA GLN A 53 2.97 -14.46 -2.49
C GLN A 53 2.39 -14.04 -3.85
N LEU A 54 3.25 -13.72 -4.81
CA LEU A 54 2.82 -13.40 -6.17
C LEU A 54 2.12 -14.60 -6.82
N GLU A 55 2.66 -15.81 -6.69
CA GLU A 55 2.03 -17.03 -7.18
C GLU A 55 0.66 -17.26 -6.54
N GLN A 56 0.55 -17.15 -5.22
CA GLN A 56 -0.73 -17.30 -4.51
C GLN A 56 -1.76 -16.26 -4.97
N PHE A 57 -1.34 -15.03 -5.22
CA PHE A 57 -2.22 -13.98 -5.73
C PHE A 57 -2.70 -14.24 -7.17
N LEU A 58 -1.82 -14.76 -8.03
CA LEU A 58 -2.13 -14.98 -9.45
C LEU A 58 -2.89 -16.28 -9.72
N LYS A 59 -2.65 -17.33 -8.96
CA LYS A 59 -3.28 -18.65 -9.13
C LYS A 59 -4.81 -18.61 -9.31
N PRO A 60 -5.61 -17.98 -8.44
CA PRO A 60 -7.06 -17.93 -8.63
C PRO A 60 -7.47 -17.15 -9.88
N ARG A 61 -6.68 -16.16 -10.32
CA ARG A 61 -6.95 -15.37 -11.54
C ARG A 61 -6.67 -16.17 -12.81
N ILE A 62 -5.65 -17.02 -12.79
CA ILE A 62 -5.34 -17.96 -13.87
C ILE A 62 -6.48 -18.98 -13.99
N GLU A 63 -6.87 -19.60 -12.88
CA GLU A 63 -7.98 -20.56 -12.87
C GLU A 63 -9.30 -19.93 -13.37
N ALA A 64 -9.59 -18.68 -12.98
CA ALA A 64 -10.75 -17.94 -13.50
C ALA A 64 -10.65 -17.68 -15.01
N ALA A 65 -9.48 -17.27 -15.50
CA ALA A 65 -9.25 -17.04 -16.92
C ALA A 65 -9.36 -18.33 -17.75
N GLU A 66 -8.90 -19.47 -17.23
CA GLU A 66 -9.05 -20.81 -17.83
C GLU A 66 -10.50 -21.25 -17.90
N ARG A 67 -11.32 -20.90 -16.90
CA ARG A 67 -12.78 -21.08 -16.93
C ARG A 67 -13.50 -20.10 -17.88
N GLY A 68 -12.78 -19.17 -18.49
CA GLY A 68 -13.33 -18.16 -19.39
C GLY A 68 -13.91 -16.93 -18.69
N GLU A 69 -13.73 -16.79 -17.38
CA GLU A 69 -14.16 -15.62 -16.61
C GLU A 69 -13.20 -14.46 -16.92
N ARG A 70 -13.60 -13.60 -17.87
CA ARG A 70 -12.85 -12.42 -18.28
C ARG A 70 -13.62 -11.17 -17.92
N ALA A 71 -12.87 -10.10 -17.62
CA ALA A 71 -13.47 -8.78 -17.48
C ALA A 71 -14.12 -8.38 -18.81
N SER A 72 -15.43 -8.15 -18.79
CA SER A 72 -16.20 -7.61 -19.91
C SER A 72 -16.10 -6.09 -20.03
N ARG A 73 -15.56 -5.44 -18.99
CA ARG A 73 -15.43 -3.99 -18.90
C ARG A 73 -14.36 -3.47 -19.85
N THR A 74 -14.67 -2.36 -20.51
CA THR A 74 -13.68 -1.62 -21.31
C THR A 74 -12.80 -0.75 -20.41
N PRO A 75 -11.59 -0.36 -20.87
CA PRO A 75 -10.73 0.57 -20.13
C PRO A 75 -11.43 1.88 -19.75
N GLN A 76 -12.33 2.38 -20.60
CA GLN A 76 -13.09 3.61 -20.34
C GLN A 76 -14.10 3.44 -19.20
N GLN A 77 -14.77 2.28 -19.14
CA GLN A 77 -15.70 1.96 -18.05
C GLN A 77 -14.96 1.82 -16.72
N ILE A 78 -13.78 1.20 -16.73
CA ILE A 78 -12.95 1.08 -15.52
C ILE A 78 -12.54 2.46 -15.00
N LEU A 79 -12.18 3.39 -15.89
CA LEU A 79 -11.82 4.75 -15.48
C LEU A 79 -13.02 5.49 -14.88
N ALA A 80 -14.20 5.37 -15.49
CA ALA A 80 -15.42 6.00 -15.02
C ALA A 80 -15.85 5.48 -13.64
N ASP A 81 -15.79 4.16 -13.41
CA ASP A 81 -16.08 3.53 -12.12
C ASP A 81 -15.19 4.12 -11.01
N VAL A 82 -13.87 4.20 -11.26
CA VAL A 82 -12.91 4.72 -10.28
C VAL A 82 -13.12 6.20 -10.00
N GLN A 83 -13.51 7.00 -11.00
CA GLN A 83 -13.81 8.41 -10.80
C GLN A 83 -15.06 8.62 -9.94
N GLN A 84 -16.10 7.81 -10.15
CA GLN A 84 -17.33 7.87 -9.36
C GLN A 84 -17.11 7.44 -7.90
N ASP A 85 -16.20 6.49 -7.63
CA ASP A 85 -15.85 6.07 -6.26
C ASP A 85 -15.03 7.14 -5.48
N LEU A 86 -14.49 8.15 -6.17
CA LEU A 86 -13.67 9.22 -5.58
C LEU A 86 -14.45 10.51 -5.30
N ASP A 87 -15.65 10.67 -5.86
CA ASP A 87 -16.57 11.82 -5.66
C ASP A 87 -17.54 11.59 -4.49
#